data_AF-A0A7Y2U7V5-F1
#
_entry.id   AF-A0A7Y2U7V5-F1
#
_cell.length_a   1.000
_cell.length_b   1.000
_cell.length_c   1.000
_cell.angle_alpha   90.00
_cell.angle_beta   90.00
_cell.angle_gamma   90.00
#
_symmetry.space_group_name_H-M   'P 1'
#
loop_
_entity.id
_entity.type
_entity.pdbx_description
1 polymer ?
#
loop_
_entity_poly.entity_id
_entity_poly.type
_entity_poly.pdbx_seq_one_letter_code
_entity_poly.pdbx_strand_id
1 'polypeptide(L)'
;MRSLLICFFAFLFTLPSFAGVSLPKFFSDNMVLQRETEVPVWGWAKPNESIKVSFGNQTVSTQANANGKWIVRLKPMVASHTAQT
;
A
#
# COMPACT_ATOMS: atom_id res chain seq x y z
N MET A 1 -22.30 29.57 26.82
CA MET A 1 -20.96 29.10 27.27
C MET A 1 -20.85 27.58 27.35
N ARG A 2 -21.90 26.80 27.73
CA ARG A 2 -21.86 25.31 27.70
C ARG A 2 -21.70 24.71 26.29
N SER A 3 -22.28 25.31 25.25
CA SER A 3 -22.13 24.83 23.86
C SER A 3 -20.71 24.99 23.31
N LEU A 4 -19.97 26.02 23.76
CA LEU A 4 -18.58 26.26 23.34
C LEU A 4 -17.61 25.20 23.90
N LEU A 5 -17.92 24.64 25.08
CA LEU A 5 -17.17 23.57 25.72
C LEU A 5 -17.32 22.21 24.99
N ILE A 6 -18.48 21.96 24.37
CA ILE A 6 -18.75 20.70 23.66
C ILE A 6 -17.98 20.63 22.34
N CYS A 7 -17.87 21.76 21.62
CA CYS A 7 -17.06 21.83 20.39
C CYS A 7 -15.56 21.71 20.66
N PHE A 8 -15.06 22.18 21.81
CA PHE A 8 -13.65 22.04 22.18
C PHE A 8 -13.29 20.58 22.53
N PHE A 9 -14.21 19.83 23.14
CA PHE A 9 -13.99 18.42 23.50
C PHE A 9 -14.01 17.50 22.27
N ALA A 10 -14.74 17.86 21.21
CA ALA A 10 -14.79 17.08 19.98
C ALA A 10 -13.53 17.21 19.10
N PHE A 11 -12.65 18.19 19.36
CA PHE A 11 -11.45 18.41 18.56
C PHE A 11 -10.24 17.56 19.01
N LEU A 12 -10.32 16.85 20.14
CA LEU A 12 -9.16 16.17 20.75
C LEU A 12 -8.93 14.71 20.32
N PHE A 13 -9.70 14.15 19.39
CA PHE A 13 -9.67 12.69 19.11
C PHE A 13 -9.19 12.26 17.71
N THR A 14 -8.42 13.09 17.01
CA THR A 14 -7.73 12.66 15.79
C THR A 14 -6.39 12.01 16.12
N LEU A 15 -6.40 10.75 16.55
CA LEU A 15 -5.16 9.97 16.67
C LEU A 15 -4.55 9.76 15.28
N PRO A 16 -3.27 10.11 15.05
CA PRO A 16 -2.62 9.84 13.78
C PRO A 16 -2.50 8.32 13.58
N SER A 17 -3.13 7.80 12.51
CA SER A 17 -2.93 6.42 12.10
C SER A 17 -1.65 6.31 11.27
N PHE A 18 -0.63 5.64 11.80
CA PHE A 18 0.52 5.24 11.01
C PHE A 18 0.12 4.11 10.05
N ALA A 19 0.14 4.42 8.74
CA ALA A 19 0.17 3.41 7.68
C ALA A 19 1.53 2.71 7.74
N GLY A 20 1.52 1.40 7.97
CA GLY A 20 2.69 0.61 8.35
C GLY A 20 3.12 -0.39 7.28
N VAL A 21 2.88 -0.08 6.00
CA VAL A 21 3.24 -0.96 4.90
C VAL A 21 4.76 -0.95 4.72
N SER A 22 5.37 -2.13 4.70
CA SER A 22 6.80 -2.33 4.49
C SER A 22 7.03 -3.34 3.38
N LEU A 23 8.04 -3.09 2.54
CA LEU A 23 8.41 -3.92 1.40
C LEU A 23 9.83 -4.48 1.57
N PRO A 24 10.14 -5.61 0.92
CA PRO A 24 11.53 -6.01 0.70
C PRO A 24 12.36 -4.87 0.09
N LYS A 25 13.61 -4.71 0.54
CA LYS A 25 14.46 -3.55 0.19
C LYS A 25 14.77 -3.37 -1.30
N PHE A 26 14.60 -4.42 -2.11
CA PHE A 26 14.84 -4.36 -3.56
C PHE A 26 13.65 -3.75 -4.33
N PHE A 27 12.48 -3.60 -3.71
CA PHE A 27 11.43 -2.73 -4.22
C PHE A 27 11.85 -1.27 -3.95
N SER A 28 12.72 -0.77 -4.81
CA SER A 28 13.37 0.54 -4.69
C SER A 28 13.39 1.25 -6.03
N ASP A 29 13.89 2.48 -6.02
CA ASP A 29 14.06 3.27 -7.24
C ASP A 29 14.95 2.54 -8.26
N ASN A 30 14.63 2.73 -9.54
CA ASN A 30 15.34 2.15 -10.69
C ASN A 30 15.37 0.61 -10.75
N MET A 31 14.48 -0.08 -10.02
CA MET A 31 14.32 -1.52 -10.16
C MET A 31 13.68 -1.89 -11.52
N VAL A 32 13.86 -3.15 -11.93
CA VAL A 32 13.27 -3.69 -13.17
C VAL A 32 12.35 -4.85 -12.82
N LEU A 33 11.16 -4.88 -13.45
CA LEU A 33 10.22 -6.00 -13.37
C LEU A 33 10.30 -6.88 -14.62
N GLN A 34 10.05 -8.17 -14.44
CA GLN A 34 10.08 -9.14 -15.54
C GLN A 34 8.86 -8.96 -16.45
N ARG A 35 9.10 -8.79 -17.75
CA ARG A 35 8.05 -8.71 -18.77
C ARG A 35 7.42 -10.08 -19.05
N GLU A 36 6.22 -10.08 -19.64
CA GLU A 36 5.55 -11.25 -20.20
C GLU A 36 5.26 -12.39 -19.19
N THR A 37 5.35 -12.10 -17.89
CA THR A 37 5.00 -13.03 -16.82
C THR A 37 4.30 -12.29 -15.69
N GLU A 38 3.58 -13.04 -14.87
CA GLU A 38 3.01 -12.52 -13.64
C GLU A 38 4.11 -12.07 -12.67
N VAL A 39 3.94 -10.91 -12.06
CA VAL A 39 4.90 -10.34 -11.12
C VAL A 39 4.31 -10.32 -9.71
N PRO A 40 4.84 -11.13 -8.78
CA PRO A 40 4.46 -11.03 -7.38
C PRO A 40 5.05 -9.76 -6.74
N VAL A 41 4.23 -8.98 -6.05
CA VAL A 41 4.66 -7.89 -5.17
C VAL A 41 4.14 -8.19 -3.77
N TRP A 42 5.01 -8.14 -2.77
CA TRP A 42 4.69 -8.59 -1.42
C TRP A 42 5.38 -7.74 -0.37
N GLY A 43 4.90 -7.88 0.86
CA GLY A 43 5.48 -7.18 1.99
C GLY A 43 4.79 -7.54 3.29
N TRP A 44 4.91 -6.61 4.23
CA TRP A 44 4.32 -6.66 5.55
C TRP A 44 3.47 -5.42 5.79
N ALA A 45 2.42 -5.56 6.59
CA ALA A 45 1.56 -4.49 7.06
C ALA A 45 0.92 -4.92 8.38
N LYS A 46 0.08 -4.09 9.00
CA LYS A 46 -0.72 -4.54 10.15
C LYS A 46 -1.68 -5.65 9.70
N PRO A 47 -1.99 -6.63 10.55
CA PRO A 47 -2.99 -7.64 10.23
C PRO A 47 -4.32 -7.03 9.78
N ASN A 48 -4.91 -7.56 8.72
CA ASN A 48 -6.15 -7.07 8.09
C ASN A 48 -6.08 -5.64 7.49
N GLU A 49 -4.89 -5.05 7.38
CA GLU A 49 -4.71 -3.78 6.68
C GLU A 49 -5.02 -3.97 5.19
N SER A 50 -5.68 -2.98 4.58
CA SER A 50 -5.97 -2.96 3.14
C SER A 50 -4.76 -2.39 2.40
N ILE A 51 -4.27 -3.14 1.42
CA ILE A 51 -3.10 -2.78 0.60
C ILE A 51 -3.59 -2.56 -0.82
N LYS A 52 -3.16 -1.45 -1.42
CA LYS A 52 -3.34 -1.17 -2.84
C LYS A 52 -1.96 -0.97 -3.46
N VAL A 53 -1.70 -1.70 -4.53
CA VAL A 53 -0.50 -1.56 -5.35
C VAL A 53 -0.92 -0.99 -6.71
N SER A 54 -0.29 0.11 -7.10
CA SER A 54 -0.37 0.66 -8.44
C SER A 54 0.97 0.44 -9.14
N PHE A 55 0.92 0.08 -10.42
CA PHE A 55 2.10 0.03 -11.29
C PHE A 55 1.66 0.15 -12.75
N GLY A 56 2.07 1.22 -13.42
CA GLY A 56 1.62 1.54 -14.77
C GLY A 56 0.09 1.65 -14.83
N ASN A 57 -0.55 0.91 -15.73
CA ASN A 57 -2.02 0.93 -15.87
C ASN A 57 -2.74 -0.08 -14.96
N GLN A 58 -2.04 -0.69 -13.99
CA GLN A 58 -2.60 -1.69 -13.11
C GLN A 58 -2.80 -1.12 -11.71
N THR A 59 -3.94 -1.44 -11.10
CA THR A 59 -4.19 -1.21 -9.68
C THR A 59 -4.80 -2.46 -9.10
N VAL A 60 -4.14 -3.07 -8.12
CA VAL A 60 -4.57 -4.32 -7.48
C VAL A 60 -4.62 -4.11 -5.98
N SER A 61 -5.73 -4.53 -5.36
CA SER A 61 -5.89 -4.47 -3.91
C SER A 61 -5.84 -5.86 -3.29
N THR A 62 -5.31 -5.94 -2.07
CA THR A 62 -5.32 -7.13 -1.22
C THR A 62 -5.46 -6.73 0.24
N GLN A 63 -5.50 -7.71 1.14
CA GLN A 63 -5.44 -7.47 2.58
C GLN A 63 -4.29 -8.27 3.19
N ALA A 64 -3.63 -7.70 4.18
CA ALA A 64 -2.65 -8.43 4.96
C ALA A 64 -3.33 -9.50 5.81
N ASN A 65 -2.74 -10.69 5.83
CA ASN A 65 -3.24 -11.79 6.62
C ASN A 65 -3.02 -11.56 8.13
N ALA A 66 -3.45 -12.51 8.96
CA ALA A 66 -3.29 -12.45 10.42
C ALA A 66 -1.83 -12.29 10.88
N ASN A 67 -0.86 -12.71 10.07
CA ASN A 67 0.58 -12.59 10.33
C ASN A 67 1.18 -11.29 9.74
N GLY A 68 0.34 -10.39 9.23
CA GLY A 68 0.76 -9.14 8.58
C GLY A 68 1.37 -9.31 7.19
N LYS A 69 1.45 -10.53 6.64
CA LYS A 69 2.00 -10.77 5.29
C LYS A 69 0.94 -10.53 4.24
N TRP A 70 1.33 -9.96 3.11
CA TRP A 70 0.45 -9.76 1.95
C TRP A 70 1.19 -9.99 0.65
N ILE A 71 0.43 -10.31 -0.40
CA ILE A 71 0.94 -10.45 -1.76
C ILE A 71 -0.14 -10.00 -2.74
N VAL A 72 0.27 -9.29 -3.79
CA VAL A 72 -0.51 -9.08 -5.02
C VAL A 72 0.26 -9.68 -6.19
N ARG A 73 -0.49 -10.02 -7.24
CA ARG A 73 0.06 -10.57 -8.48
C ARG A 73 -0.32 -9.62 -9.61
N LEU A 74 0.65 -8.87 -10.11
CA LEU A 74 0.46 -8.00 -11.27
C LEU A 74 0.41 -8.86 -12.53
N LYS A 75 -0.49 -8.50 -13.45
CA LYS A 75 -0.62 -9.21 -14.72
C LYS A 75 0.63 -9.02 -15.57
N PRO A 76 0.95 -9.99 -16.47
CA PRO A 76 1.98 -9.83 -17.47
C PRO A 76 1.90 -8.48 -18.17
N MET A 77 3.06 -7.85 -18.35
CA MET A 77 3.21 -6.55 -18.99
C MET A 77 4.27 -6.62 -20.08
N VAL A 78 4.09 -5.81 -21.12
CA VAL A 78 5.13 -5.60 -22.12
C VAL A 78 6.27 -4.77 -21.53
N ALA A 79 7.47 -4.89 -22.10
CA ALA A 79 8.57 -4.01 -21.70
C ALA A 79 8.25 -2.55 -22.04
N SER A 80 8.71 -1.64 -21.18
CA SER A 80 8.68 -0.20 -21.41
C SER A 80 10.09 0.36 -21.36
N HIS A 81 10.37 1.36 -22.20
CA HIS A 81 11.61 2.14 -22.16
C HIS A 81 11.49 3.37 -21.24
N THR A 82 10.31 3.63 -20.69
CA THR A 82 10.06 4.68 -19.70
C THR A 82 9.72 4.07 -18.35
N ALA A 83 10.22 4.67 -17.27
CA ALA A 83 9.88 4.28 -15.91
C ALA A 83 8.36 4.35 -15.66
N GLN A 84 7.85 3.45 -14.85
CA GLN A 84 6.44 3.35 -14.47
C GLN A 84 6.33 3.36 -12.95
N THR A 85 5.21 3.89 -12.44
CA THR A 85 4.85 3.93 -11.01
C THR A 85 3.45 3.41 -10.80
#